data_AF-A0A4R0F6A0-F1
#
_entry.id   AF-A0A4R0F6A0-F1
#
_cell.length_a   1.000
_cell.length_b   1.000
_cell.length_c   1.000
_cell.angle_alpha   90.00
_cell.angle_beta   90.00
_cell.angle_gamma   90.00
#
_symmetry.space_group_name_H-M   'P 1'
#
loop_
_entity.id
_entity.type
_entity.pdbx_description
1 polymer ?
#
loop_
_entity_poly.entity_id
_entity_poly.type
_entity_poly.pdbx_seq_one_letter_code
_entity_poly.pdbx_strand_id
1 'polypeptide(L)' 'MALYCIKRDGKFLTYCDQFNDSHTCEISELHIAIFSEWHWTSDEDRSKIFMSQKEAELFITESENDFLKGAEVILFKL' A
#
# COMPACT_ATOMS: atom_id res chain seq x y z
N MET A 1 -9.22 -16.78 -9.04
CA MET A 1 -7.79 -16.42 -9.20
C MET A 1 -7.36 -15.82 -7.88
N ALA A 2 -6.32 -16.36 -7.24
CA ALA A 2 -5.89 -15.90 -5.93
C ALA A 2 -5.35 -14.46 -5.99
N LEU A 3 -5.85 -13.62 -5.10
CA LEU A 3 -5.46 -12.23 -4.89
C LEU A 3 -4.76 -12.12 -3.54
N TYR A 4 -3.71 -11.31 -3.48
CA TYR A 4 -2.90 -11.13 -2.28
C TYR A 4 -2.85 -9.65 -1.89
N CYS A 5 -2.69 -9.37 -0.61
CA CYS A 5 -2.44 -8.02 -0.11
C CYS A 5 -1.38 -8.03 0.98
N ILE A 6 -0.89 -6.85 1.34
CA ILE A 6 0.15 -6.69 2.37
C ILE A 6 -0.51 -6.16 3.64
N LYS A 7 -0.21 -6.78 4.79
CA LYS A 7 -0.77 -6.44 6.09
C LYS A 7 0.32 -6.24 7.13
N ARG A 8 0.13 -5.28 8.01
CA ARG A 8 0.98 -5.06 9.20
C ARG A 8 0.11 -4.62 10.37
N ASP A 9 0.29 -5.23 11.54
CA ASP A 9 -0.41 -4.86 12.78
C ASP A 9 -1.94 -4.73 12.64
N GLY A 10 -2.56 -5.63 11.86
CA GLY A 10 -4.01 -5.56 11.63
C GLY A 10 -4.45 -4.59 10.53
N LYS A 11 -3.55 -3.79 9.96
CA LYS A 11 -3.82 -2.79 8.91
C LYS A 11 -3.28 -3.25 7.56
N PHE A 12 -3.97 -2.84 6.50
CA PHE A 12 -3.63 -3.16 5.12
C PHE A 12 -2.86 -2.02 4.46
N LEU A 13 -1.93 -2.39 3.59
CA LEU A 13 -1.22 -1.43 2.77
C LEU A 13 -2.16 -0.86 1.72
N THR A 14 -2.20 0.45 1.60
CA THR A 14 -2.98 1.15 0.57
C THR A 14 -2.16 2.28 -0.05
N TYR A 15 -2.55 2.69 -1.24
CA TYR A 15 -1.96 3.79 -1.99
C TYR A 15 -2.95 4.94 -2.03
N CYS A 16 -2.52 6.13 -1.63
CA CYS A 16 -3.33 7.34 -1.82
C CYS A 16 -3.06 7.87 -3.23
N ASP A 17 -3.97 7.58 -4.16
CA ASP A 17 -3.92 8.17 -5.49
C ASP A 17 -4.43 9.62 -5.42
N GLN A 18 -3.51 10.56 -5.53
CA GLN A 18 -3.76 12.00 -5.50
C GLN A 18 -4.65 12.52 -6.62
N PHE A 19 -5.00 11.71 -7.64
CA PHE A 19 -5.96 12.08 -8.69
C PHE A 19 -7.40 11.65 -8.37
N ASN A 20 -7.60 10.68 -7.47
CA ASN A 20 -8.93 10.14 -7.18
C ASN A 20 -9.60 10.80 -5.95
N ASP A 21 -8.83 11.48 -5.09
CA ASP A 21 -9.32 12.17 -3.88
C ASP A 21 -9.21 13.70 -4.03
N SER A 22 -9.90 14.24 -5.05
CA SER A 22 -9.88 15.64 -5.47
C SER A 22 -10.57 16.62 -4.49
N HIS A 23 -10.71 16.28 -3.21
CA HIS A 23 -11.44 17.11 -2.27
C HIS A 23 -10.65 17.78 -1.14
N THR A 24 -9.43 17.36 -0.77
CA THR A 24 -8.79 17.97 0.42
C THR A 24 -7.26 17.87 0.50
N CYS A 25 -6.51 18.16 -0.56
CA CYS A 25 -5.06 18.35 -0.39
C CYS A 25 -4.52 19.45 -1.32
N GLU A 26 -4.68 20.70 -0.90
CA GLU A 26 -3.77 21.77 -1.33
C GLU A 26 -2.37 21.48 -0.77
N ILE A 27 -1.61 20.62 -1.45
CA ILE A 27 -0.22 20.35 -1.10
C ILE A 27 0.64 20.83 -2.26
N SER A 28 1.45 21.87 -2.00
CA SER A 28 2.34 22.49 -2.97
C SER A 28 3.24 21.47 -3.65
N GLU A 29 3.48 21.67 -4.95
CA GLU A 29 4.22 20.79 -5.88
C GLU A 29 5.61 20.33 -5.38
N LEU A 30 6.21 21.05 -4.43
CA LEU A 30 7.48 20.70 -3.78
C LEU A 30 7.38 19.61 -2.70
N HIS A 31 6.20 19.32 -2.15
CA HIS A 31 5.99 18.29 -1.12
C HIS A 31 5.66 16.91 -1.71
N ILE A 32 5.39 16.83 -3.01
CA ILE A 32 4.97 15.60 -3.72
C ILE A 32 6.08 14.54 -3.74
N ALA A 33 7.35 14.96 -3.68
CA ALA A 33 8.48 14.02 -3.74
C ALA A 33 8.80 13.31 -2.39
N ILE A 34 8.20 13.74 -1.27
CA ILE A 34 8.69 13.35 0.08
C ILE A 34 7.70 12.50 0.87
N PHE A 35 6.39 12.62 0.62
CA PHE A 35 5.41 11.76 1.28
C PHE A 35 5.24 10.48 0.47
N SER A 36 5.81 9.38 0.97
CA SER A 36 5.54 8.04 0.47
C SER A 36 4.03 7.86 0.34
N GLU A 37 3.57 7.69 -0.89
CA GLU A 37 2.15 7.58 -1.28
C GLU A 37 1.45 6.35 -0.66
N TRP A 38 2.22 5.54 0.07
CA TRP A 38 1.84 4.34 0.80
C TRP A 38 1.48 4.65 2.24
N HIS A 39 0.31 4.19 2.68
CA HIS A 39 -0.11 4.27 4.07
C HIS A 39 -0.83 3.01 4.52
N TRP A 40 -1.01 2.87 5.84
CA TRP A 40 -1.68 1.73 6.46
C TRP A 40 -3.12 2.11 6.79
N THR A 41 -4.08 1.36 6.24
CA THR A 41 -5.52 1.56 6.48
C THR A 41 -6.12 0.34 7.18
N SER A 42 -7.19 0.56 7.96
CA SER A 42 -8.01 -0.55 8.48
C SER A 42 -9.08 -1.00 7.47
N ASP A 43 -9.26 -0.26 6.38
CA ASP A 43 -10.21 -0.56 5.32
C ASP A 43 -9.61 -1.57 4.34
N GLU A 44 -10.08 -2.82 4.44
CA GLU A 44 -9.64 -3.94 3.62
C GLU A 44 -9.94 -3.72 2.13
N ASP A 45 -11.05 -3.05 1.79
CA ASP A 45 -11.48 -2.84 0.40
C ASP A 45 -10.60 -1.80 -0.33
N ARG A 46 -9.88 -0.97 0.43
CA ARG A 46 -8.89 -0.02 -0.11
C ARG A 46 -7.48 -0.58 -0.19
N SER A 47 -7.28 -1.85 0.16
CA SER A 47 -5.95 -2.46 0.14
C SER A 47 -5.39 -2.60 -1.27
N LYS A 48 -4.07 -2.45 -1.40
CA LYS A 48 -3.38 -2.78 -2.64
C LYS A 48 -3.45 -4.28 -2.87
N ILE A 49 -3.98 -4.64 -4.04
CA ILE A 49 -4.11 -6.02 -4.48
C ILE A 49 -2.98 -6.40 -5.43
N PHE A 50 -2.43 -7.59 -5.20
CA PHE A 50 -1.43 -8.24 -6.02
C PHE A 50 -2.01 -9.50 -6.64
N MET A 51 -1.65 -9.77 -7.90
CA MET A 51 -2.15 -10.94 -8.64
C MET A 51 -1.34 -12.21 -8.31
N SER A 52 -0.22 -12.06 -7.61
CA SER A 52 0.66 -13.14 -7.21
C SER A 52 1.31 -12.84 -5.87
N GLN A 53 1.46 -13.87 -5.03
CA GLN A 53 2.20 -13.76 -3.77
C GLN A 53 3.63 -13.26 -3.99
N LYS A 54 4.30 -13.79 -5.03
CA LYS A 54 5.69 -13.43 -5.35
C LYS A 54 5.84 -11.95 -5.69
N GLU A 55 4.83 -11.36 -6.33
CA GLU A 55 4.82 -9.93 -6.66
C GLU A 55 4.74 -9.07 -5.40
N ALA A 56 3.91 -9.48 -4.43
CA ALA A 56 3.80 -8.80 -3.15
C ALA A 56 5.07 -8.93 -2.29
N GLU A 57 5.72 -10.10 -2.30
CA GLU A 57 6.98 -10.33 -1.58
C GLU A 57 8.13 -9.49 -2.16
N LEU A 58 8.22 -9.43 -3.49
CA LEU A 58 9.19 -8.56 -4.19
C LEU A 58 8.95 -7.10 -3.82
N PHE A 59 7.68 -6.65 -3.81
CA PHE A 59 7.34 -5.28 -3.42
C PHE A 59 7.82 -4.92 -2.01
N ILE A 60 7.69 -5.84 -1.04
CA ILE A 60 8.23 -5.63 0.33
C ILE A 60 9.74 -5.56 0.32
N THR A 61 10.39 -6.44 -0.44
CA THR A 61 11.86 -6.59 -0.45
C THR A 61 12.56 -5.45 -1.18
N GLU A 62 11.98 -4.93 -2.26
CA GLU A 62 12.50 -3.80 -3.04
C GLU A 62 12.28 -2.46 -2.35
N SER A 63 11.37 -2.38 -1.38
CA SER A 63 11.22 -1.19 -0.56
C SER A 63 12.34 -1.12 0.47
N GLU A 64 13.40 -0.36 0.17
CA GLU A 64 14.51 -0.08 1.10
C GLU A 64 14.08 0.72 2.36
N ASN A 65 12.79 1.04 2.48
CA ASN A 65 12.25 1.84 3.57
C ASN A 65 11.77 0.96 4.73
N ASP A 66 12.08 1.38 5.97
CA ASP A 66 11.54 0.78 7.21
C ASP A 66 10.00 0.77 7.26
N PHE A 67 9.32 1.47 6.35
CA PHE A 67 7.87 1.55 6.26
C PHE A 67 7.19 0.19 6.07
N LEU A 68 7.78 -0.73 5.29
CA LEU A 68 7.23 -2.07 5.06
C LEU A 68 7.83 -3.14 5.99
N LYS A 69 8.67 -2.74 6.94
CA LYS A 69 9.27 -3.67 7.90
C LYS A 69 8.21 -4.34 8.76
N GLY A 70 8.30 -5.66 8.87
CA GLY A 70 7.33 -6.48 9.60
C GLY A 70 5.98 -6.62 8.89
N ALA A 71 5.85 -6.19 7.64
CA ALA A 71 4.67 -6.45 6.84
C ALA A 71 4.68 -7.89 6.31
N GLU A 72 3.50 -8.47 6.21
CA GLU A 72 3.27 -9.85 5.78
C GLU A 72 2.37 -9.86 4.54
N VAL A 73 2.65 -10.77 3.61
CA VAL A 73 1.75 -11.03 2.47
C VAL A 73 0.68 -12.00 2.91
N ILE A 74 -0.58 -11.63 2.72
CA ILE A 74 -1.73 -12.46 3.06
C ILE A 74 -2.58 -12.72 1.81
N LEU A 75 -3.25 -13.87 1.80
CA LEU A 75 -4.26 -14.19 0.81
C LEU A 75 -5.51 -13.33 1.08
N PHE A 76 -5.91 -12.54 0.09
CA PHE A 76 -7.05 -11.64 0.15
C PHE A 76 -8.34 -12.33 -0.29
N LYS A 77 -8.37 -12.85 -1.53
CA LYS A 77 -9.53 -13.51 -2.13
C LYS A 77 -9.07 -14.65 -3.06
N LEU A 78 -9.90 -15.67 -3.26
CA LEU A 78 -9.65 -16.83 -4.15
C LEU A 78 -10.34 -16.70 -5.50
#